data_AF-A0A0N5AXP6-F1
#
_entry.id   AF-A0A0N5AXP6-F1
#
_cell.length_a   1.000
_cell.length_b   1.000
_cell.length_c   1.000
_cell.angle_alpha   90.00
_cell.angle_beta   90.00
_cell.angle_gamma   90.00
#
_symmetry.space_group_name_H-M   'P 1'
#
loop_
_entity.id
_entity.type
_entity.pdbx_description
1 polymer ?
#
loop_
_entity_poly.entity_id
_entity_poly.type
_entity_poly.pdbx_seq_one_letter_code
_entity_poly.pdbx_strand_id
1 'polypeptide(L)'
;CKSLSIYHPQLAYCVVQFLEKDSSLTEPVVHSLLRFWPKVHSPKEVMFLNELEEVLDVIEPQEFSKIMVPLFKQLAKCVSSPHFQVAERALYYWNNEYIMSLVSDDNNAAVILPIMFPALYKNSKNHWNKTIHGLIYNALKLFMEINQRLFDECSQNYNREREEEAERLKRKLTLWEGIERQARLNPNYNAVNDQLRHTVSAPVFSHISKEGCNGDSFDVDQIKQNGARYDKNNHIHERLAMWRSEAPHDPGTEKPLDEYRRPDKYLKSLPYE
;
A
#
# COMPACT_ATOMS: atom_id res chain seq x y z
N CYS A 1 2.83 20.13 -1.01
CA CYS A 1 3.99 21.03 -1.21
C CYS A 1 5.12 20.29 -1.96
N LYS A 2 5.82 20.90 -2.93
CA LYS A 2 6.94 20.24 -3.65
C LYS A 2 8.19 20.06 -2.77
N SER A 3 8.34 20.87 -1.72
CA SER A 3 9.54 20.93 -0.87
C SER A 3 9.48 20.08 0.40
N LEU A 4 8.51 19.15 0.53
CA LEU A 4 8.32 18.36 1.75
C LEU A 4 9.58 17.59 2.16
N SER A 5 10.34 17.07 1.20
CA SER A 5 11.57 16.30 1.45
C SER A 5 12.63 17.04 2.27
N ILE A 6 12.62 18.37 2.28
CA ILE A 6 13.63 19.19 2.97
C ILE A 6 13.41 19.19 4.49
N TYR A 7 12.16 19.17 4.94
CA TYR A 7 11.79 19.35 6.35
C TYR A 7 11.00 18.17 6.93
N HIS A 8 10.77 17.11 6.15
CA HIS A 8 9.97 15.96 6.56
C HIS A 8 10.51 15.25 7.81
N PRO A 9 11.82 14.96 7.95
CA PRO A 9 12.31 14.31 9.17
C PRO A 9 11.99 15.11 10.44
N GLN A 10 12.14 16.44 10.38
CA GLN A 10 11.83 17.33 11.50
C GLN A 10 10.32 17.39 11.79
N LEU A 11 9.50 17.37 10.73
CA LEU A 11 8.04 17.33 10.88
C LEU A 11 7.57 16.02 11.50
N ALA A 12 8.03 14.88 11.00
CA ALA A 12 7.69 13.56 11.51
C ALA A 12 8.09 13.43 13.00
N TYR A 13 9.31 13.87 13.35
CA TYR A 13 9.75 13.91 14.74
C TYR A 13 8.80 14.72 15.64
N CYS A 14 8.38 15.91 15.21
CA CYS A 14 7.43 16.71 15.96
C CYS A 14 6.07 15.99 16.12
N VAL A 15 5.57 15.35 15.07
CA VAL A 15 4.30 14.59 15.12
C VAL A 15 4.39 13.45 16.14
N VAL A 16 5.44 12.63 16.08
CA VAL A 16 5.66 11.52 17.02
C VAL A 16 5.75 12.04 18.46
N GLN A 17 6.51 13.11 18.69
CA GLN A 17 6.62 13.74 20.01
C GLN A 17 5.27 14.23 20.56
N PHE A 18 4.38 14.74 19.71
CA PHE A 18 3.02 15.10 20.15
C PHE A 18 2.21 13.87 20.57
N LEU A 19 2.30 12.77 19.82
CA LEU A 19 1.57 11.53 20.12
C LEU A 19 2.09 10.86 21.40
N GLU A 20 3.40 10.92 21.67
CA GLU A 20 3.98 10.44 22.94
C GLU A 20 3.47 11.22 24.17
N LYS A 21 3.02 12.46 23.99
CA LYS A 21 2.46 13.29 25.07
C LYS A 21 0.96 13.11 25.24
N ASP A 22 0.25 12.90 24.14
CA ASP A 22 -1.20 12.75 24.12
C ASP A 22 -1.62 11.78 22.99
N SER A 23 -1.84 10.52 23.37
CA SER A 23 -2.22 9.45 22.44
C SER A 23 -3.62 9.65 21.85
N SER A 24 -4.47 10.47 22.45
CA SER A 24 -5.82 10.78 21.92
C SER A 24 -5.79 11.51 20.58
N LEU A 25 -4.64 12.12 20.24
CA LEU A 25 -4.41 12.80 18.96
C LEU A 25 -4.08 11.82 17.82
N THR A 26 -3.88 10.54 18.10
CA THR A 26 -3.45 9.56 17.08
C THR A 26 -4.48 9.41 15.97
N GLU A 27 -5.75 9.23 16.32
CA GLU A 27 -6.84 9.08 15.36
C GLU A 27 -6.92 10.24 14.35
N PRO A 28 -7.04 11.52 14.79
CA PRO A 28 -7.10 12.64 13.85
C PRO A 28 -5.81 12.84 13.03
N VAL A 29 -4.64 12.55 13.60
CA VAL A 29 -3.36 12.63 12.87
C VAL A 29 -3.29 11.59 11.76
N VAL A 30 -3.57 10.31 12.05
CA VAL A 30 -3.55 9.24 11.05
C VAL A 30 -4.61 9.48 9.97
N HIS A 31 -5.82 9.91 10.34
CA HIS A 31 -6.84 10.29 9.36
C HIS A 31 -6.39 11.44 8.46
N SER A 32 -5.63 12.40 8.99
CA SER A 32 -5.08 13.51 8.21
C SER A 32 -3.99 13.03 7.24
N LEU A 33 -3.08 12.18 7.68
CA LEU A 33 -2.07 11.55 6.81
C LEU A 33 -2.73 10.77 5.66
N LEU A 34 -3.74 9.94 5.97
CA LEU A 34 -4.49 9.17 4.98
C LEU A 34 -5.30 10.07 4.03
N ARG A 35 -5.84 11.18 4.52
CA ARG A 35 -6.56 12.17 3.68
C ARG A 35 -5.63 12.85 2.69
N PHE A 36 -4.40 13.17 3.09
CA PHE A 36 -3.40 13.85 2.27
C PHE A 36 -2.46 12.89 1.53
N TRP A 37 -2.79 11.59 1.49
CA TRP A 37 -1.96 10.57 0.86
C TRP A 37 -1.59 10.94 -0.59
N PRO A 38 -0.29 10.97 -0.95
CA PRO A 38 0.15 11.31 -2.31
C PRO A 38 -0.35 10.28 -3.32
N LYS A 39 -0.91 10.73 -4.46
CA LYS A 39 -1.47 9.83 -5.50
C LYS A 39 -0.62 9.71 -6.77
N VAL A 40 0.32 10.63 -6.96
CA VAL A 40 1.08 10.80 -8.22
C VAL A 40 2.56 11.05 -7.98
N HIS A 41 3.05 10.84 -6.75
CA HIS A 41 4.41 11.19 -6.36
C HIS A 41 5.00 10.12 -5.44
N SER A 42 5.47 9.03 -6.03
CA SER A 42 5.95 7.84 -5.32
C SER A 42 6.98 8.13 -4.21
N PRO A 43 7.98 9.04 -4.38
CA PRO A 43 8.89 9.36 -3.29
C PRO A 43 8.20 9.93 -2.05
N LYS A 44 7.08 10.65 -2.21
CA LYS A 44 6.32 11.16 -1.07
C LYS A 44 5.46 10.07 -0.45
N GLU A 45 4.97 9.12 -1.25
CA GLU A 45 4.29 7.94 -0.69
C GLU A 45 5.25 7.15 0.20
N VAL A 46 6.51 6.97 -0.23
CA VAL A 46 7.54 6.33 0.60
C VAL A 46 7.81 7.13 1.88
N MET A 47 7.86 8.46 1.80
CA MET A 47 8.00 9.32 3.00
C MET A 47 6.81 9.18 3.95
N PHE A 48 5.58 9.18 3.44
CA PHE A 48 4.38 8.97 4.25
C PHE A 48 4.35 7.58 4.88
N LEU A 49 4.82 6.54 4.18
CA LEU A 49 4.98 5.20 4.74
C LEU A 49 6.06 5.17 5.84
N ASN A 50 7.11 5.99 5.76
CA ASN A 50 8.08 6.14 6.86
C ASN A 50 7.43 6.79 8.08
N GLU A 51 6.84 7.97 7.91
CA GLU A 51 6.21 8.72 8.99
C GLU A 51 5.11 7.89 9.67
N LEU A 52 4.32 7.16 8.89
CA LEU A 52 3.26 6.32 9.41
C LEU A 52 3.78 5.11 10.21
N GLU A 53 4.94 4.56 9.86
CA GLU A 53 5.56 3.51 10.68
C GLU A 53 6.06 4.09 12.01
N GLU A 54 6.72 5.24 12.00
CA GLU A 54 7.17 5.92 13.22
C GLU A 54 5.99 6.26 14.15
N VAL A 55 4.84 6.65 13.58
CA VAL A 55 3.60 6.85 14.34
C VAL A 55 3.07 5.53 14.92
N LEU A 56 3.16 4.43 14.18
CA LEU A 56 2.73 3.11 14.66
C LEU A 56 3.66 2.53 15.73
N ASP A 57 4.93 2.94 15.81
CA ASP A 57 5.84 2.49 16.87
C ASP A 57 5.46 3.02 18.25
N VAL A 58 4.76 4.16 18.31
CA VAL A 58 4.33 4.80 19.57
C VAL A 58 2.82 4.69 19.82
N ILE A 59 2.05 4.07 18.92
CA ILE A 59 0.59 3.98 19.05
C ILE A 59 0.18 3.06 20.20
N GLU A 60 -0.83 3.46 20.97
CA GLU A 60 -1.46 2.57 21.95
C GLU A 60 -2.46 1.60 21.27
N PRO A 61 -2.59 0.35 21.73
CA PRO A 61 -3.51 -0.63 21.12
C PRO A 61 -4.96 -0.14 20.98
N GLN A 62 -5.45 0.64 21.95
CA GLN A 62 -6.80 1.21 21.97
C GLN A 62 -7.02 2.22 20.83
N GLU A 63 -5.99 3.00 20.50
CA GLU A 63 -6.03 3.95 19.39
C GLU A 63 -5.85 3.25 18.05
N PHE A 64 -5.04 2.18 18.00
CA PHE A 64 -4.85 1.36 16.80
C PHE A 64 -6.16 0.77 16.28
N SER A 65 -7.01 0.22 17.15
CA SER A 65 -8.30 -0.36 16.74
C SER A 65 -9.24 0.64 16.07
N LYS A 66 -9.11 1.94 16.35
CA LYS A 66 -9.92 2.99 15.70
C LYS A 66 -9.47 3.26 14.25
N ILE A 67 -8.18 3.13 13.98
CA ILE A 67 -7.56 3.50 12.69
C ILE A 67 -7.19 2.32 11.79
N MET A 68 -7.18 1.08 12.31
CA MET A 68 -6.68 -0.09 11.57
C MET A 68 -7.40 -0.31 10.24
N VAL A 69 -8.72 -0.11 10.16
CA VAL A 69 -9.47 -0.35 8.92
C VAL A 69 -9.04 0.60 7.79
N PRO A 70 -9.10 1.95 7.95
CA PRO A 70 -8.65 2.86 6.90
C PRO A 70 -7.14 2.76 6.64
N LEU A 71 -6.32 2.50 7.66
CA LEU A 71 -4.88 2.28 7.54
C LEU A 71 -4.56 1.09 6.61
N PHE A 72 -5.06 -0.10 6.93
CA PHE A 72 -4.73 -1.31 6.17
C PHE A 72 -5.38 -1.31 4.78
N LYS A 73 -6.51 -0.62 4.58
CA LYS A 73 -7.03 -0.34 3.23
C LYS A 73 -6.06 0.48 2.39
N GLN A 74 -5.31 1.40 3.00
CA GLN A 74 -4.29 2.17 2.30
C GLN A 74 -3.02 1.34 2.07
N LEU A 75 -2.56 0.58 3.07
CA LEU A 75 -1.42 -0.33 2.92
C LEU A 75 -1.67 -1.38 1.82
N ALA A 76 -2.88 -1.95 1.72
CA ALA A 76 -3.26 -2.88 0.66
C ALA A 76 -3.05 -2.29 -0.75
N LYS A 77 -3.33 -0.99 -0.92
CA LYS A 77 -3.08 -0.27 -2.18
C LYS A 77 -1.59 -0.08 -2.43
N CYS A 78 -0.82 0.27 -1.39
CA CYS A 78 0.64 0.44 -1.50
C CYS A 78 1.33 -0.88 -1.85
N VAL A 79 0.92 -2.00 -1.24
CA VAL A 79 1.40 -3.36 -1.60
C VAL A 79 1.06 -3.71 -3.04
N SER A 80 -0.12 -3.29 -3.52
CA SER A 80 -0.54 -3.48 -4.91
C SER A 80 0.03 -2.45 -5.90
N SER A 81 0.92 -1.56 -5.43
CA SER A 81 1.49 -0.51 -6.28
C SER A 81 2.43 -1.12 -7.31
N PRO A 82 2.34 -0.73 -8.60
CA PRO A 82 3.32 -1.16 -9.60
C PRO A 82 4.71 -0.57 -9.36
N HIS A 83 4.80 0.48 -8.53
CA HIS A 83 6.06 1.15 -8.20
C HIS A 83 6.78 0.40 -7.08
N PHE A 84 7.84 -0.32 -7.42
CA PHE A 84 8.49 -1.27 -6.49
C PHE A 84 8.91 -0.64 -5.15
N GLN A 85 9.43 0.60 -5.12
CA GLN A 85 9.85 1.23 -3.86
C GLN A 85 8.69 1.45 -2.89
N VAL A 86 7.47 1.69 -3.39
CA VAL A 86 6.29 1.89 -2.56
C VAL A 86 5.81 0.54 -2.01
N ALA A 87 5.75 -0.49 -2.87
CA ALA A 87 5.37 -1.84 -2.48
C ALA A 87 6.37 -2.45 -1.49
N GLU A 88 7.67 -2.33 -1.76
CA GLU A 88 8.76 -2.78 -0.88
C GLU A 88 8.64 -2.10 0.48
N ARG A 89 8.50 -0.76 0.49
CA ARG A 89 8.43 -0.01 1.74
C ARG A 89 7.22 -0.38 2.60
N ALA A 90 6.05 -0.60 1.96
CA ALA A 90 4.86 -1.06 2.65
C ALA A 90 5.07 -2.47 3.21
N LEU A 91 5.62 -3.40 2.42
CA LEU A 91 5.88 -4.78 2.82
C LEU A 91 6.89 -4.92 3.98
N TYR A 92 7.74 -3.91 4.21
CA TYR A 92 8.63 -3.90 5.35
C TYR A 92 7.91 -3.71 6.71
N TYR A 93 6.65 -3.30 6.73
CA TYR A 93 5.87 -3.22 7.99
C TYR A 93 5.74 -4.58 8.69
N TRP A 94 5.80 -5.68 7.94
CA TRP A 94 5.75 -7.04 8.48
C TRP A 94 7.04 -7.47 9.18
N ASN A 95 8.12 -6.68 9.07
CA ASN A 95 9.36 -6.92 9.80
C ASN A 95 9.40 -6.16 11.14
N ASN A 96 8.46 -5.24 11.36
CA ASN A 96 8.36 -4.48 12.59
C ASN A 96 7.65 -5.34 13.66
N GLU A 97 8.36 -5.71 14.71
CA GLU A 97 7.85 -6.58 15.77
C GLU A 97 6.63 -6.00 16.49
N TYR A 98 6.61 -4.68 16.71
CA TYR A 98 5.49 -4.04 17.40
C TYR A 98 4.24 -4.02 16.54
N ILE A 99 4.35 -3.62 15.27
CA ILE A 99 3.22 -3.69 14.31
C ILE A 99 2.73 -5.13 14.21
N MET A 100 3.63 -6.10 14.11
CA MET A 100 3.26 -7.52 14.06
C MET A 100 2.54 -7.96 15.34
N SER A 101 2.95 -7.48 16.52
CA SER A 101 2.24 -7.76 17.77
C SER A 101 0.81 -7.20 17.79
N LEU A 102 0.59 -5.99 17.24
CA LEU A 102 -0.73 -5.37 17.12
C LEU A 102 -1.63 -6.14 16.12
N VAL A 103 -1.06 -6.55 14.99
CA VAL A 103 -1.75 -7.31 13.93
C VAL A 103 -2.11 -8.72 14.39
N SER A 104 -1.28 -9.34 15.22
CA SER A 104 -1.44 -10.72 15.69
C SER A 104 -2.50 -10.88 16.79
N ASP A 105 -3.03 -9.79 17.35
CA ASP A 105 -4.21 -9.86 18.23
C ASP A 105 -5.41 -10.43 17.47
N ASP A 106 -6.11 -11.41 18.06
CA ASP A 106 -7.17 -12.15 17.37
C ASP A 106 -8.29 -11.23 16.83
N ASN A 107 -8.65 -10.17 17.56
CA ASN A 107 -9.70 -9.24 17.12
C ASN A 107 -9.22 -8.38 15.95
N ASN A 108 -7.96 -7.95 16.00
CA ASN A 108 -7.36 -7.15 14.93
C ASN A 108 -7.13 -8.01 13.67
N ALA A 109 -6.59 -9.22 13.83
CA ALA A 109 -6.36 -10.18 12.74
C ALA A 109 -7.64 -10.49 11.98
N ALA A 110 -8.76 -10.70 12.70
CA ALA A 110 -10.09 -10.93 12.14
C ALA A 110 -10.55 -9.81 11.19
N VAL A 111 -10.07 -8.58 11.37
CA VAL A 111 -10.41 -7.42 10.54
C VAL A 111 -9.34 -7.15 9.47
N ILE A 112 -8.06 -7.26 9.82
CA ILE A 112 -6.93 -6.89 8.96
C ILE A 112 -6.69 -7.93 7.87
N LEU A 113 -6.76 -9.22 8.21
CA LEU A 113 -6.43 -10.29 7.26
C LEU A 113 -7.36 -10.26 6.03
N PRO A 114 -8.70 -10.16 6.16
CA PRO A 114 -9.59 -10.03 5.01
C PRO A 114 -9.31 -8.80 4.12
N ILE A 115 -8.79 -7.70 4.69
CA ILE A 115 -8.45 -6.48 3.93
C ILE A 115 -7.17 -6.67 3.12
N MET A 116 -6.16 -7.30 3.71
CA MET A 116 -4.83 -7.45 3.13
C MET A 116 -4.74 -8.65 2.18
N PHE A 117 -5.50 -9.70 2.44
CA PHE A 117 -5.42 -10.95 1.70
C PHE A 117 -5.62 -10.77 0.18
N PRO A 118 -6.65 -10.07 -0.33
CA PRO A 118 -6.83 -9.89 -1.77
C PRO A 118 -5.64 -9.20 -2.46
N ALA A 119 -5.05 -8.20 -1.79
CA ALA A 119 -3.88 -7.49 -2.31
C ALA A 119 -2.64 -8.40 -2.35
N LEU A 120 -2.35 -9.13 -1.28
CA LEU A 120 -1.21 -10.04 -1.23
C LEU A 120 -1.38 -11.21 -2.21
N TYR A 121 -2.55 -11.84 -2.22
CA TYR A 121 -2.87 -12.97 -3.11
C TYR A 121 -2.73 -12.59 -4.58
N LYS A 122 -3.33 -11.47 -5.00
CA LYS A 122 -3.30 -11.07 -6.41
C LYS A 122 -1.87 -10.78 -6.90
N ASN A 123 -1.07 -10.13 -6.05
CA ASN A 123 0.28 -9.72 -6.40
C ASN A 123 1.31 -10.85 -6.23
N SER A 124 1.05 -11.88 -5.43
CA SER A 124 1.94 -13.06 -5.31
C SER A 124 2.07 -13.87 -6.60
N LYS A 125 1.16 -13.68 -7.56
CA LYS A 125 1.14 -14.34 -8.88
C LYS A 125 1.61 -13.45 -10.02
N ASN A 126 1.41 -12.13 -9.90
CA ASN A 126 1.47 -11.22 -11.05
C ASN A 126 2.48 -10.06 -10.91
N HIS A 127 3.21 -9.97 -9.80
CA HIS A 127 4.13 -8.85 -9.60
C HIS A 127 5.40 -9.00 -10.49
N TRP A 128 5.81 -7.96 -11.20
CA TRP A 128 6.95 -8.09 -12.13
C TRP A 128 8.31 -8.23 -11.42
N ASN A 129 8.42 -7.70 -10.19
CA ASN A 129 9.65 -7.68 -9.39
C ASN A 129 9.75 -8.91 -8.47
N LYS A 130 10.83 -9.68 -8.61
CA LYS A 130 11.10 -10.90 -7.84
C LYS A 130 11.30 -10.68 -6.33
N THR A 131 11.89 -9.56 -5.92
CA THR A 131 12.10 -9.23 -4.50
C THR A 131 10.76 -8.99 -3.81
N ILE A 132 9.88 -8.22 -4.46
CA ILE A 132 8.52 -7.95 -3.98
C ILE A 132 7.73 -9.26 -3.85
N HIS A 133 7.85 -10.16 -4.83
CA HIS A 133 7.27 -11.49 -4.72
C HIS A 133 7.71 -12.22 -3.44
N GLY A 134 9.01 -12.24 -3.13
CA GLY A 134 9.52 -12.86 -1.91
C GLY A 134 8.93 -12.24 -0.63
N LEU A 135 8.88 -10.91 -0.57
CA LEU A 135 8.27 -10.17 0.54
C LEU A 135 6.78 -10.49 0.70
N ILE A 136 6.02 -10.59 -0.39
CA ILE A 136 4.59 -10.97 -0.37
C ILE A 136 4.43 -12.39 0.18
N TYR A 137 5.24 -13.34 -0.27
CA TYR A 137 5.18 -14.72 0.25
C TYR A 137 5.53 -14.79 1.74
N ASN A 138 6.49 -13.98 2.20
CA ASN A 138 6.79 -13.86 3.61
C ASN A 138 5.59 -13.31 4.40
N ALA A 139 4.97 -12.23 3.95
CA ALA A 139 3.78 -11.66 4.58
C ALA A 139 2.59 -12.66 4.62
N LEU A 140 2.37 -13.41 3.53
CA LEU A 140 1.35 -14.48 3.49
C LEU A 140 1.65 -15.61 4.49
N LYS A 141 2.92 -16.01 4.62
CA LYS A 141 3.35 -17.01 5.60
C LYS A 141 3.07 -16.53 7.03
N LEU A 142 3.42 -15.28 7.36
CA LEU A 142 3.14 -14.69 8.67
C LEU A 142 1.64 -14.67 8.99
N PHE A 143 0.79 -14.26 8.05
CA PHE A 143 -0.66 -14.29 8.25
C PHE A 143 -1.22 -15.70 8.47
N MET A 144 -0.67 -16.70 7.78
CA MET A 144 -1.04 -18.10 7.99
C MET A 144 -0.60 -18.61 9.37
N GLU A 145 0.55 -18.17 9.86
CA GLU A 145 1.05 -18.49 11.21
C GLU A 145 0.24 -17.83 12.32
N ILE A 146 -0.25 -16.60 12.10
CA ILE A 146 -1.13 -15.88 13.04
C ILE A 146 -2.45 -16.63 13.23
N ASN A 147 -3.16 -16.94 12.14
CA ASN A 147 -4.45 -17.62 12.22
C ASN A 147 -4.76 -18.42 10.95
N GLN A 148 -4.39 -19.70 10.96
CA GLN A 148 -4.59 -20.60 9.82
C GLN A 148 -6.06 -20.71 9.40
N ARG A 149 -6.99 -20.81 10.37
CA ARG A 149 -8.43 -20.95 10.08
C ARG A 149 -8.97 -19.74 9.33
N LEU A 150 -8.60 -18.53 9.80
CA LEU A 150 -9.01 -17.28 9.17
C LEU A 150 -8.37 -17.10 7.79
N PHE A 151 -7.11 -17.51 7.64
CA PHE A 151 -6.42 -17.48 6.35
C PHE A 151 -7.13 -18.37 5.31
N ASP A 152 -7.49 -19.59 5.68
CA ASP A 152 -8.21 -20.52 4.82
C ASP A 152 -9.60 -19.98 4.45
N GLU A 153 -10.31 -19.38 5.39
CA GLU A 153 -11.60 -18.73 5.15
C GLU A 153 -11.47 -17.56 4.16
N CYS A 154 -10.45 -16.71 4.31
CA CYS A 154 -10.20 -15.60 3.38
C CYS A 154 -9.84 -16.10 1.97
N SER A 155 -9.09 -17.20 1.87
CA SER A 155 -8.78 -17.85 0.59
C SER A 155 -10.04 -18.35 -0.12
N GLN A 156 -10.93 -19.02 0.61
CA GLN A 156 -12.21 -19.49 0.07
C GLN A 156 -13.13 -18.35 -0.33
N ASN A 157 -13.26 -17.32 0.52
CA ASN A 157 -14.08 -16.15 0.24
C ASN A 157 -13.58 -15.41 -1.00
N TYR A 158 -12.27 -15.22 -1.13
CA TYR A 158 -11.66 -14.57 -2.30
C TYR A 158 -11.94 -15.34 -3.60
N ASN A 159 -11.80 -16.67 -3.59
CA ASN A 159 -12.10 -17.50 -4.76
C ASN A 159 -13.59 -17.43 -5.14
N ARG A 160 -14.49 -17.49 -4.15
CA ARG A 160 -15.94 -17.36 -4.36
C ARG A 160 -16.30 -16.00 -4.97
N GLU A 161 -15.79 -14.90 -4.40
CA GLU A 161 -16.00 -13.56 -4.95
C GLU A 161 -15.47 -13.44 -6.39
N ARG A 162 -14.36 -14.11 -6.70
CA ARG A 162 -13.78 -14.11 -8.05
C ARG A 162 -14.66 -14.84 -9.07
N GLU A 163 -15.22 -15.98 -8.70
CA GLU A 163 -16.19 -16.73 -9.50
C GLU A 163 -17.48 -15.91 -9.71
N GLU A 164 -18.03 -15.34 -8.64
CA GLU A 164 -19.24 -14.49 -8.71
C GLU A 164 -19.03 -13.26 -9.60
N GLU A 165 -17.87 -12.62 -9.53
CA GLU A 165 -17.52 -11.50 -10.40
C GLU A 165 -17.37 -11.93 -11.86
N ALA A 166 -16.79 -13.12 -12.13
CA ALA A 166 -16.69 -13.68 -13.47
C ALA A 166 -18.07 -14.01 -14.06
N GLU A 167 -18.97 -14.59 -13.25
CA GLU A 167 -20.36 -14.83 -13.63
C GLU A 167 -21.11 -13.52 -13.88
N ARG A 168 -20.94 -12.52 -13.02
CA ARG A 168 -21.55 -11.19 -13.20
C ARG A 168 -21.07 -10.56 -14.49
N LEU A 169 -19.79 -10.68 -14.82
CA LEU A 169 -19.23 -10.20 -16.07
C LEU A 169 -19.86 -10.96 -17.25
N LYS A 170 -19.93 -12.29 -17.20
CA LYS A 170 -20.58 -13.12 -18.23
C LYS A 170 -22.05 -12.72 -18.44
N ARG A 171 -22.83 -12.54 -17.36
CA ARG A 171 -24.21 -12.04 -17.43
C ARG A 171 -24.31 -10.66 -18.07
N LYS A 172 -23.38 -9.75 -17.73
CA LYS A 172 -23.30 -8.43 -18.36
C LYS A 172 -23.01 -8.57 -19.85
N LEU A 173 -22.06 -9.41 -20.25
CA LEU A 173 -21.70 -9.63 -21.64
C LEU A 173 -22.88 -10.17 -22.45
N THR A 174 -23.61 -11.16 -21.93
CA THR A 174 -24.78 -11.73 -22.63
C THR A 174 -25.92 -10.72 -22.79
N LEU A 175 -26.15 -9.85 -21.81
CA LEU A 175 -27.11 -8.75 -21.94
C LEU A 175 -26.71 -7.78 -23.05
N TRP A 176 -25.43 -7.38 -23.10
CA TRP A 176 -24.91 -6.50 -24.15
C TRP A 176 -24.99 -7.12 -25.54
N GLU A 177 -24.70 -8.40 -25.70
CA GLU A 177 -24.89 -9.12 -26.96
C GLU A 177 -26.37 -9.14 -27.40
N GLY A 178 -27.28 -9.27 -26.44
CA GLY A 178 -28.72 -9.15 -26.68
C GLY A 178 -29.11 -7.76 -27.18
N ILE A 179 -28.62 -6.71 -26.52
CA ILE A 179 -28.83 -5.31 -26.92
C ILE A 179 -28.27 -5.06 -28.32
N GLU A 180 -27.04 -5.51 -28.60
CA GLU A 180 -26.41 -5.34 -29.90
C GLU A 180 -27.21 -6.04 -31.00
N ARG A 181 -27.69 -7.26 -30.75
CA ARG A 181 -28.54 -7.99 -31.69
C ARG A 181 -29.82 -7.23 -31.99
N GLN A 182 -30.50 -6.70 -30.97
CA GLN A 182 -31.70 -5.89 -31.16
C GLN A 182 -31.41 -4.58 -31.89
N ALA A 183 -30.30 -3.91 -31.58
CA ALA A 183 -29.88 -2.70 -32.27
C ALA A 183 -29.65 -2.94 -33.77
N ARG A 184 -29.01 -4.06 -34.14
CA ARG A 184 -28.76 -4.46 -35.54
C ARG A 184 -30.03 -4.73 -36.34
N LEU A 185 -31.13 -5.09 -35.68
CA LEU A 185 -32.44 -5.28 -36.34
C LEU A 185 -33.16 -3.96 -36.64
N ASN A 186 -32.68 -2.83 -36.11
CA ASN A 186 -33.29 -1.53 -36.34
C ASN A 186 -33.03 -1.06 -37.79
N PRO A 187 -34.07 -0.62 -38.54
CA PRO A 187 -33.91 -0.08 -39.90
C PRO A 187 -32.88 1.06 -40.01
N ASN A 188 -32.75 1.86 -38.95
CA ASN A 188 -31.82 3.00 -38.92
C ASN A 188 -30.42 2.63 -38.44
N TYR A 189 -30.15 1.35 -38.14
CA TYR A 189 -28.87 0.90 -37.60
C TYR A 189 -27.69 1.33 -38.47
N ASN A 190 -27.76 1.11 -39.78
CA ASN A 190 -26.66 1.45 -40.69
C ASN A 190 -26.38 2.96 -40.74
N ALA A 191 -27.42 3.78 -40.76
CA ALA A 191 -27.28 5.23 -40.78
C ALA A 191 -26.62 5.77 -39.49
N VAL A 192 -27.02 5.24 -38.33
CA VAL A 192 -26.45 5.60 -37.03
C VAL A 192 -25.03 5.05 -36.88
N ASN A 193 -24.79 3.81 -37.30
CA ASN A 193 -23.47 3.20 -37.27
C ASN A 193 -22.48 4.00 -38.12
N ASP A 194 -22.85 4.40 -39.34
CA ASP A 194 -22.01 5.21 -40.24
C ASP A 194 -21.67 6.58 -39.64
N GLN A 195 -22.60 7.21 -38.92
CA GLN A 195 -22.33 8.45 -38.19
C GLN A 195 -21.36 8.26 -37.02
N LEU A 196 -21.38 7.09 -36.36
CA LEU A 196 -20.58 6.81 -35.17
C LEU A 196 -19.24 6.12 -35.46
N ARG A 197 -18.98 5.65 -36.68
CA ARG A 197 -17.76 4.90 -37.09
C ARG A 197 -16.43 5.52 -36.65
N HIS A 198 -16.37 6.85 -36.52
CA HIS A 198 -15.16 7.58 -36.12
C HIS A 198 -15.10 7.95 -34.63
N THR A 199 -16.17 7.69 -33.87
CA THR A 199 -16.29 8.03 -32.45
C THR A 199 -16.16 6.84 -31.51
N VAL A 200 -16.34 5.61 -32.01
CA VAL A 200 -16.24 4.40 -31.19
C VAL A 200 -14.98 3.61 -31.51
N SER A 201 -14.17 3.35 -30.49
CA SER A 201 -13.15 2.31 -30.53
C SER A 201 -13.81 0.94 -30.76
N ALA A 202 -13.08 -0.01 -31.35
CA ALA A 202 -13.53 -1.38 -31.54
C ALA A 202 -14.16 -1.96 -30.23
N PRO A 203 -15.14 -2.87 -30.32
CA PRO A 203 -15.79 -3.41 -29.14
C PRO A 203 -14.74 -4.05 -28.23
N VAL A 204 -14.59 -3.50 -27.02
CA VAL A 204 -13.72 -4.04 -25.95
C VAL A 204 -14.04 -5.50 -25.62
N PHE A 205 -15.21 -5.98 -26.06
CA PHE A 205 -15.76 -7.32 -25.87
C PHE A 205 -14.89 -8.48 -26.39
N SER A 206 -14.06 -8.29 -27.42
CA SER A 206 -13.27 -9.39 -28.01
C SER A 206 -12.06 -9.82 -27.16
N HIS A 207 -11.62 -8.99 -26.21
CA HIS A 207 -10.41 -9.24 -25.42
C HIS A 207 -10.66 -9.88 -24.04
N ILE A 208 -11.90 -9.89 -23.54
CA ILE A 208 -12.22 -10.35 -22.18
C ILE A 208 -12.27 -11.88 -22.08
N SER A 209 -12.51 -12.58 -23.21
CA SER A 209 -12.77 -14.03 -23.22
C SER A 209 -11.55 -14.92 -22.97
N LYS A 210 -10.33 -14.37 -22.79
CA LYS A 210 -9.09 -15.17 -22.69
C LYS A 210 -8.44 -15.28 -21.31
N GLU A 211 -8.87 -14.50 -20.32
CA GLU A 211 -8.42 -14.70 -18.94
C GLU A 211 -9.38 -15.66 -18.24
N GLY A 212 -9.17 -16.96 -18.45
CA GLY A 212 -9.83 -17.98 -17.66
C GLY A 212 -9.51 -17.77 -16.18
N CYS A 213 -10.54 -17.75 -15.33
CA CYS A 213 -10.37 -17.96 -13.91
C CYS A 213 -9.91 -19.41 -13.71
N ASN A 214 -8.61 -19.67 -13.84
CA ASN A 214 -8.04 -20.85 -13.23
C ASN A 214 -8.24 -20.66 -11.73
N GLY A 215 -9.07 -21.52 -11.14
CA GLY A 215 -9.15 -21.72 -9.70
C GLY A 215 -7.82 -22.31 -9.21
N ASP A 216 -6.76 -21.51 -9.27
CA ASP A 216 -5.46 -21.87 -8.72
C ASP A 216 -5.55 -21.67 -7.21
N SER A 217 -6.06 -22.67 -6.49
CA SER A 217 -5.87 -22.74 -5.04
C SER A 217 -4.40 -22.50 -4.71
N PHE A 218 -4.11 -21.73 -3.66
CA PHE A 218 -2.74 -21.67 -3.15
C PHE A 218 -2.31 -23.07 -2.75
N ASP A 219 -1.15 -23.49 -3.21
CA ASP A 219 -0.45 -24.61 -2.63
C ASP A 219 0.27 -24.10 -1.36
N VAL A 220 -0.18 -24.55 -0.20
CA VAL A 220 0.40 -24.20 1.10
C VAL A 220 1.90 -24.51 1.12
N ASP A 221 2.34 -25.52 0.38
CA ASP A 221 3.75 -25.88 0.27
C ASP A 221 4.55 -24.84 -0.52
N GLN A 222 3.95 -24.17 -1.51
CA GLN A 222 4.59 -23.05 -2.21
C GLN A 222 4.78 -21.83 -1.30
N ILE A 223 3.81 -21.53 -0.42
CA ILE A 223 3.94 -20.44 0.56
C ILE A 223 5.10 -20.74 1.51
N LYS A 224 5.14 -21.95 2.09
CA LYS A 224 6.21 -22.37 3.00
C LYS A 224 7.58 -22.39 2.32
N GLN A 225 7.66 -22.91 1.10
CA GLN A 225 8.93 -22.99 0.36
C GLN A 225 9.46 -21.62 -0.05
N ASN A 226 8.60 -20.71 -0.53
CA ASN A 226 9.02 -19.37 -0.93
C ASN A 226 9.32 -18.47 0.28
N GLY A 227 8.58 -18.60 1.37
CA GLY A 227 8.90 -17.94 2.64
C GLY A 227 10.27 -18.39 3.17
N ALA A 228 10.56 -19.70 3.19
CA ALA A 228 11.87 -20.21 3.59
C ALA A 228 13.03 -19.76 2.66
N ARG A 229 12.75 -19.50 1.38
CA ARG A 229 13.73 -18.90 0.45
C ARG A 229 13.98 -17.43 0.75
N TYR A 230 12.94 -16.68 1.15
CA TYR A 230 13.09 -15.32 1.62
C TYR A 230 13.98 -15.27 2.87
N ASP A 231 13.71 -16.09 3.88
CA ASP A 231 14.48 -16.14 5.14
C ASP A 231 15.99 -16.32 4.89
N LYS A 232 16.37 -17.18 3.94
CA LYS A 232 17.78 -17.39 3.53
C LYS A 232 18.41 -16.20 2.81
N ASN A 233 17.63 -15.46 2.02
CA ASN A 233 18.12 -14.30 1.26
C ASN A 233 18.10 -13.01 2.09
N ASN A 234 17.23 -12.90 3.09
CA ASN A 234 17.09 -11.69 3.91
C ASN A 234 18.32 -11.46 4.81
N HIS A 235 18.96 -12.52 5.30
CA HIS A 235 20.26 -12.41 6.00
C HIS A 235 21.36 -11.72 5.15
N ILE A 236 21.23 -11.73 3.82
CA ILE A 236 22.12 -11.03 2.91
C ILE A 236 21.70 -9.56 2.75
N HIS A 237 20.40 -9.28 2.75
CA HIS A 237 19.85 -7.92 2.62
C HIS A 237 19.91 -7.09 3.91
N GLU A 238 19.73 -7.67 5.10
CA GLU A 238 19.97 -6.98 6.39
C GLU A 238 21.41 -6.45 6.48
N ARG A 239 22.38 -7.24 6.00
CA ARG A 239 23.79 -6.81 5.92
C ARG A 239 24.00 -5.65 4.94
N LEU A 240 23.15 -5.50 3.92
CA LEU A 240 23.20 -4.39 2.96
C LEU A 240 22.39 -3.17 3.41
N ALA A 241 21.33 -3.38 4.20
CA ALA A 241 20.53 -2.31 4.81
C ALA A 241 21.30 -1.61 5.94
N MET A 242 22.09 -2.35 6.74
CA MET A 242 23.02 -1.76 7.73
C MET A 242 24.09 -0.86 7.10
N TRP A 243 24.43 -1.04 5.82
CA TRP A 243 25.43 -0.24 5.10
C TRP A 243 24.92 1.12 4.62
N ARG A 244 23.69 1.53 4.98
CA ARG A 244 23.15 2.86 4.67
C ARG A 244 22.79 3.73 5.88
N SER A 245 23.39 3.43 7.04
CA SER A 245 23.21 4.24 8.26
C SER A 245 24.43 5.09 8.64
N GLU A 246 25.47 5.16 7.81
CA GLU A 246 26.52 6.17 7.96
C GLU A 246 26.52 7.07 6.73
N ALA A 247 25.85 8.22 6.84
CA ALA A 247 26.06 9.30 5.88
C ALA A 247 27.53 9.75 5.98
N PRO A 248 28.27 9.86 4.87
CA PRO A 248 29.59 10.48 4.90
C PRO A 248 29.47 11.87 5.51
N HIS A 249 30.29 12.18 6.50
CA HIS A 249 30.42 13.51 7.07
C HIS A 249 30.70 14.48 5.90
N ASP A 250 29.76 15.39 5.61
CA ASP A 250 29.95 16.42 4.58
C ASP A 250 30.68 17.62 5.19
N PRO A 251 31.97 17.86 4.85
CA PRO A 251 32.72 19.01 5.35
C PRO A 251 32.17 20.36 4.84
N GLY A 252 31.18 20.36 3.93
CA GLY A 252 30.46 21.55 3.48
C GLY A 252 29.47 22.11 4.50
N THR A 253 29.10 21.35 5.54
CA THR A 253 28.05 21.73 6.49
C THR A 253 28.55 22.55 7.70
N GLU A 254 29.86 22.67 7.91
CA GLU A 254 30.41 23.48 9.02
C GLU A 254 30.52 24.98 8.68
N LYS A 255 30.57 25.34 7.40
CA LYS A 255 30.76 26.74 6.97
C LYS A 255 29.54 27.67 7.07
N PRO A 256 28.27 27.23 7.03
CA PRO A 256 27.13 28.16 7.09
C PRO A 256 26.83 28.70 8.49
N LEU A 257 27.33 28.08 9.56
CA LEU A 257 27.10 28.54 10.94
C LEU A 257 28.04 29.69 11.34
N ASP A 258 29.24 29.76 10.76
CA ASP A 258 30.19 30.87 11.00
C ASP A 258 29.94 32.11 10.12
N GLU A 259 29.26 31.96 8.97
CA GLU A 259 29.00 33.07 8.04
C GLU A 259 27.61 33.71 8.20
N TYR A 260 26.77 33.26 9.13
CA TYR A 260 25.45 33.87 9.35
C TYR A 260 25.55 35.18 10.14
N ARG A 261 25.86 36.29 9.45
CA ARG A 261 25.62 37.64 9.97
C ARG A 261 24.12 37.92 10.02
N ARG A 262 23.56 38.07 11.22
CA ARG A 262 22.20 38.60 11.42
C ARG A 262 22.03 39.93 10.65
N PRO A 263 20.94 40.12 9.87
CA PRO A 263 20.63 41.41 9.29
C PRO A 263 19.94 42.33 10.32
N ASP A 264 20.59 42.61 11.44
CA ASP A 264 20.04 43.45 12.53
C ASP A 264 20.53 44.90 12.42
N LYS A 265 20.24 45.60 11.31
CA LYS A 265 20.47 47.06 11.22
C LYS A 265 19.28 47.93 11.61
N TYR A 266 18.11 47.35 11.93
CA TYR A 266 16.91 48.14 12.23
C TYR A 266 16.01 47.63 13.38
N LEU A 267 16.45 46.65 14.17
CA LEU A 267 15.69 46.21 15.35
C LEU A 267 16.38 46.69 16.62
N LYS A 268 15.74 47.62 17.34
CA LYS A 268 16.16 48.05 18.68
C LYS A 268 15.90 46.91 19.66
N SER A 269 16.92 46.52 20.42
CA SER A 269 16.78 45.61 21.56
C SER A 269 15.97 46.28 22.67
N LEU A 270 15.00 45.54 23.22
CA LEU A 270 14.28 45.93 24.44
C LEU A 270 15.22 45.84 25.65
N PRO A 271 15.14 46.77 26.62
CA PRO A 271 15.93 46.67 27.85
C PRO A 271 15.39 45.54 28.72
N TYR A 272 16.32 44.78 29.32
CA TYR A 272 16.04 43.78 30.33
C TYR A 272 15.56 44.46 31.62
N GLU A 273 14.38 44.05 32.11
CA GLU A 273 14.03 44.00 33.54
C GLU A 273 13.72 42.55 33.89
#